data_AF-R9IVS2-F1
#
_entry.id   AF-R9IVS2-F1
#
_cell.length_a   1.000
_cell.length_b   1.000
_cell.length_c   1.000
_cell.angle_alpha   90.00
_cell.angle_beta   90.00
_cell.angle_gamma   90.00
#
_symmetry.space_group_name_H-M   'P 1'
#
loop_
_entity.id
_entity.type
_entity.pdbx_description
1 polymer ?
#
loop_
_entity_poly.entity_id
_entity_poly.type
_entity_poly.pdbx_seq_one_letter_code
_entity_poly.pdbx_strand_id
1 'polypeptide(L)'
;MTVQEIWNSGISFLNLAAIYYVIQILKCVQISFVIFAFVFLLRKTLLKNKVFLKGTLWSLFLPVLFVGKIKFFYEDTIGAILFSWWARICQIHVWINWVYLCSVFVYAARLFYKKRKLKKLVAGMEKREACGTCIYVTKMPVTPSTIGIFRPKIIMPEVILKEYDQKDLQTILLHEKTHIQLGHLLFYFLWDILRVILWLNPFLTIGTRYFREDIEEICDFVTIQRSQRKAYTYGQLLLKSMRILQAESEDFNMYATFTGDKEYQNIRQRVTRIARYKPYRRIAAVSTFIAAVLCIATTGIWINNISYDRNIANNAIYTYGFDGKNVTFQDTNDELQQMISYDNNFVYVDRKAFENYLQENNARGDIIIVFGGFYKLPGVGGIGCHCYYEFGSKEQVVKIPYGNPMSDWRVKLLQML
;
A
#
# COMPACT_ATOMS: atom_id res chain seq x y z
N MET A 1 -27.40 9.17 -26.64
CA MET A 1 -26.59 8.02 -26.18
C MET A 1 -27.51 6.83 -25.96
N THR A 2 -27.23 5.71 -26.60
CA THR A 2 -27.95 4.45 -26.37
C THR A 2 -27.49 3.79 -25.05
N VAL A 3 -28.31 2.90 -24.46
CA VAL A 3 -27.92 2.15 -23.25
C VAL A 3 -26.63 1.36 -23.47
N GLN A 4 -26.43 0.83 -24.68
CA GLN A 4 -25.23 0.09 -25.07
C GLN A 4 -23.97 0.98 -25.10
N GLU A 5 -24.07 2.21 -25.60
CA GLU A 5 -22.97 3.18 -25.57
C GLU A 5 -22.58 3.57 -24.14
N ILE A 6 -23.57 3.75 -23.26
CA ILE A 6 -23.33 4.05 -21.84
C ILE A 6 -22.58 2.89 -21.19
N TRP A 7 -23.03 1.65 -21.43
CA TRP A 7 -22.43 0.44 -20.89
C TRP A 7 -20.98 0.25 -21.35
N ASN A 8 -20.75 0.33 -22.67
CA ASN A 8 -19.41 0.19 -23.26
C ASN A 8 -18.46 1.27 -22.76
N SER A 9 -18.94 2.51 -22.63
CA SER A 9 -18.14 3.61 -22.09
C SER A 9 -17.81 3.41 -20.60
N GLY A 10 -18.75 2.93 -19.80
CA GLY A 10 -18.53 2.63 -18.39
C GLY A 10 -17.46 1.56 -18.18
N ILE A 11 -17.50 0.49 -18.99
CA ILE A 11 -16.46 -0.56 -18.98
C ILE A 11 -15.10 0.01 -19.36
N SER A 12 -15.03 0.83 -20.41
CA SER A 12 -13.78 1.47 -20.83
C SER A 12 -13.18 2.34 -19.71
N PHE A 13 -14.02 3.10 -19.00
CA PHE A 13 -13.59 3.90 -17.87
C PHE A 13 -13.03 3.04 -16.72
N LEU A 14 -13.74 1.96 -16.35
CA LEU A 14 -13.29 1.04 -15.30
C LEU A 14 -11.99 0.34 -15.67
N ASN A 15 -11.81 -0.05 -16.94
CA ASN A 15 -10.57 -0.62 -17.44
C ASN A 15 -9.40 0.37 -17.29
N LEU A 16 -9.60 1.63 -17.67
CA LEU A 16 -8.57 2.67 -17.53
C LEU A 16 -8.22 2.89 -16.05
N ALA A 17 -9.21 2.97 -15.17
CA ALA A 17 -8.99 3.09 -13.73
C ALA A 17 -8.22 1.87 -13.16
N ALA A 18 -8.57 0.65 -13.59
CA ALA A 18 -7.88 -0.57 -13.20
C ALA A 18 -6.42 -0.55 -13.64
N ILE A 19 -6.14 -0.22 -14.90
CA ILE A 19 -4.78 -0.08 -15.43
C ILE A 19 -4.00 0.96 -14.60
N TYR A 20 -4.59 2.14 -14.37
CA TYR A 20 -3.95 3.25 -13.65
C TYR A 20 -3.53 2.86 -12.22
N TYR A 21 -4.43 2.25 -11.45
CA TYR A 21 -4.13 1.86 -10.06
C TYR A 21 -3.22 0.63 -9.97
N VAL A 22 -3.43 -0.38 -10.82
CA VAL A 22 -2.59 -1.59 -10.81
C VAL A 22 -1.15 -1.23 -11.17
N ILE A 23 -0.94 -0.33 -12.14
CA ILE A 23 0.40 0.18 -12.46
C ILE A 23 1.06 0.80 -11.23
N GLN A 24 0.37 1.68 -10.52
CA GLN A 24 0.96 2.29 -9.32
C GLN A 24 1.26 1.27 -8.22
N ILE A 25 0.36 0.32 -7.97
CA ILE A 25 0.56 -0.68 -6.92
C ILE A 25 1.74 -1.59 -7.28
N LEU A 26 1.91 -1.99 -8.54
CA LEU A 26 3.03 -2.82 -8.98
C LEU A 26 4.38 -2.10 -8.79
N LYS A 27 4.45 -0.78 -9.03
CA LYS A 27 5.63 0.04 -8.69
C LYS A 27 5.92 0.01 -7.19
N CYS A 28 4.88 0.14 -6.35
CA CYS A 28 5.02 0.02 -4.91
C CYS A 28 5.51 -1.38 -4.49
N VAL A 29 5.02 -2.45 -5.14
CA VAL A 29 5.50 -3.83 -4.94
C VAL A 29 6.99 -3.92 -5.24
N GLN A 30 7.46 -3.39 -6.36
CA GLN A 30 8.87 -3.42 -6.75
C GLN A 30 9.78 -2.70 -5.74
N ILE A 31 9.41 -1.48 -5.33
CA ILE A 31 10.18 -0.72 -4.33
C ILE A 31 10.16 -1.41 -2.97
N SER A 32 9.06 -2.08 -2.62
CA SER A 32 8.96 -2.82 -1.35
C SER A 32 9.96 -3.98 -1.24
N PHE A 33 10.48 -4.53 -2.35
CA PHE A 33 11.59 -5.51 -2.32
C PHE A 33 12.89 -4.88 -1.82
N VAL A 34 13.23 -3.71 -2.34
CA VAL A 34 14.45 -2.97 -1.96
C VAL A 34 14.37 -2.54 -0.49
N ILE A 35 13.22 -2.00 -0.08
CA ILE A 35 12.97 -1.62 1.32
C ILE A 35 13.05 -2.82 2.25
N PHE A 36 12.51 -3.98 1.85
CA PHE A 36 12.63 -5.19 2.65
C PHE A 36 14.09 -5.61 2.84
N ALA A 37 14.89 -5.64 1.77
CA ALA A 37 16.31 -5.98 1.85
C ALA A 37 17.07 -5.03 2.80
N PHE A 38 16.79 -3.72 2.69
CA PHE A 38 17.36 -2.70 3.56
C PHE A 38 16.97 -2.89 5.04
N VAL A 39 15.68 -3.05 5.33
CA VAL A 39 15.16 -3.31 6.68
C VAL A 39 15.77 -4.59 7.26
N PHE A 40 15.83 -5.65 6.47
CA PHE A 40 16.39 -6.94 6.90
C PHE A 40 17.89 -6.82 7.22
N LEU A 41 18.66 -6.13 6.38
CA LEU A 41 20.08 -5.89 6.60
C LEU A 41 20.32 -5.10 7.89
N LEU A 42 19.70 -3.93 8.04
CA LEU A 42 19.86 -3.09 9.23
C LEU A 42 19.43 -3.80 10.52
N ARG A 43 18.32 -4.55 10.45
CA ARG A 43 17.83 -5.37 11.56
C ARG A 43 18.87 -6.39 12.02
N LYS A 44 19.58 -7.04 11.09
CA LYS A 44 20.53 -8.10 11.39
C LYS A 44 21.90 -7.58 11.83
N THR A 45 22.31 -6.41 11.33
CA THR A 45 23.65 -5.83 11.56
C THR A 45 23.61 -4.72 12.61
N LEU A 46 23.37 -3.47 12.20
CA LEU A 46 23.55 -2.26 12.99
C LEU A 46 22.56 -2.14 14.15
N LEU A 47 21.33 -2.64 13.97
CA LEU A 47 20.24 -2.46 14.94
C LEU A 47 19.94 -3.71 15.77
N LYS A 48 20.79 -4.73 15.71
CA LYS A 48 20.59 -6.02 16.40
C LYS A 48 20.28 -5.88 17.90
N ASN A 49 20.89 -4.90 18.57
CA ASN A 49 20.75 -4.66 20.00
C ASN A 49 19.88 -3.42 20.35
N LYS A 50 19.22 -2.81 19.36
CA LYS A 50 18.42 -1.59 19.53
C LYS A 50 16.93 -1.91 19.35
N VAL A 51 16.31 -2.43 20.41
CA VAL A 51 14.93 -2.99 20.38
C VAL A 51 13.91 -2.02 19.75
N PHE A 52 13.80 -0.79 20.25
CA PHE A 52 12.84 0.20 19.73
C PHE A 52 13.14 0.61 18.29
N LEU A 53 14.42 0.86 17.97
CA LEU A 53 14.81 1.32 16.63
C LEU A 53 14.60 0.23 15.56
N LYS A 54 14.84 -1.03 15.93
CA LYS A 54 14.53 -2.20 15.11
C LYS A 54 13.03 -2.30 14.82
N GLY A 55 12.18 -2.10 15.83
CA GLY A 55 10.72 -2.06 15.64
C GLY A 55 10.28 -0.93 14.72
N THR A 56 10.88 0.26 14.84
CA THR A 56 10.52 1.40 13.98
C THR A 56 10.94 1.22 12.52
N LEU A 57 11.94 0.38 12.19
CA LEU A 57 12.30 0.13 10.79
C LEU A 57 11.12 -0.34 9.94
N TRP A 58 10.20 -1.09 10.53
CA TRP A 58 9.04 -1.61 9.81
C TRP A 58 8.06 -0.50 9.37
N SER A 59 8.15 0.71 9.94
CA SER A 59 7.34 1.84 9.51
C SER A 59 7.76 2.40 8.14
N LEU A 60 8.97 2.09 7.66
CA LEU A 60 9.45 2.48 6.32
C LEU A 60 8.60 1.90 5.18
N PHE A 61 7.81 0.85 5.45
CA PHE A 61 6.87 0.32 4.47
C PHE A 61 5.62 1.20 4.26
N LEU A 62 5.34 2.15 5.16
CA LEU A 62 4.16 3.01 5.04
C LEU A 62 4.31 4.04 3.90
N PRO A 63 5.44 4.78 3.79
CA PRO A 63 5.69 5.65 2.62
C PRO A 63 5.67 4.91 1.28
N VAL A 64 6.03 3.62 1.24
CA VAL A 64 6.10 2.82 -0.01
C VAL A 64 4.78 2.80 -0.77
N LEU A 65 3.64 2.90 -0.07
CA LEU A 65 2.32 2.94 -0.70
C LEU A 65 2.10 4.16 -1.61
N PHE A 66 2.89 5.22 -1.43
CA PHE A 66 2.76 6.48 -2.15
C PHE A 66 3.80 6.67 -3.26
N VAL A 67 4.73 5.71 -3.41
CA VAL A 67 5.85 5.81 -4.34
C VAL A 67 5.42 5.65 -5.80
N GLY A 68 4.26 5.06 -6.09
CA GLY A 68 3.84 4.71 -7.46
C GLY A 68 3.78 5.86 -8.49
N LYS A 69 3.80 7.13 -8.05
CA LYS A 69 3.73 8.33 -8.90
C LYS A 69 5.06 9.07 -9.08
N ILE A 70 6.17 8.58 -8.51
CA ILE A 70 7.46 9.27 -8.57
C ILE A 70 7.95 9.42 -10.03
N LYS A 71 8.48 10.61 -10.36
CA LYS A 71 9.03 10.98 -11.69
C LYS A 71 10.14 10.04 -12.17
N PHE A 72 10.92 9.47 -11.26
CA PHE A 72 11.93 8.44 -11.54
C PHE A 72 11.42 7.32 -12.44
N PHE A 73 10.16 6.90 -12.31
CA PHE A 73 9.62 5.82 -13.14
C PHE A 73 9.36 6.20 -14.61
N TYR A 74 9.45 7.47 -14.96
CA TYR A 74 9.03 8.00 -16.25
C TYR A 74 10.10 8.86 -16.92
N GLU A 75 10.78 9.72 -16.16
CA GLU A 75 11.77 10.67 -16.69
C GLU A 75 13.18 10.09 -16.71
N ASP A 76 13.52 9.25 -15.73
CA ASP A 76 14.86 8.68 -15.62
C ASP A 76 15.00 7.48 -16.55
N THR A 77 16.09 7.42 -17.32
CA THR A 77 16.34 6.36 -18.31
C THR A 77 16.38 4.97 -17.67
N ILE A 78 17.00 4.83 -16.50
CA ILE A 78 17.12 3.54 -15.80
C ILE A 78 15.75 3.13 -15.27
N GLY A 79 15.05 4.08 -14.63
CA GLY A 79 13.70 3.85 -14.15
C GLY A 79 12.74 3.46 -15.29
N ALA A 80 12.75 4.19 -16.39
CA ALA A 80 11.92 3.90 -17.55
C ALA A 80 12.21 2.50 -18.12
N ILE A 81 13.47 2.11 -18.29
CA ILE A 81 13.81 0.76 -18.80
C ILE A 81 13.32 -0.33 -17.85
N LEU A 82 13.61 -0.20 -16.54
CA LEU A 82 13.26 -1.22 -15.55
C LEU A 82 11.74 -1.35 -15.35
N PHE A 83 10.99 -0.26 -15.53
CA PHE A 83 9.59 -0.16 -15.10
C PHE A 83 8.56 0.12 -16.20
N SER A 84 8.94 0.36 -17.45
CA SER A 84 7.98 0.61 -18.54
C SER A 84 7.46 -0.67 -19.20
N TRP A 85 8.29 -1.71 -19.32
CA TRP A 85 7.93 -2.94 -20.05
C TRP A 85 6.71 -3.64 -19.47
N TRP A 86 6.60 -3.73 -18.14
CA TRP A 86 5.47 -4.35 -17.47
C TRP A 86 4.22 -3.46 -17.49
N ALA A 87 4.39 -2.13 -17.51
CA ALA A 87 3.27 -1.20 -17.67
C ALA A 87 2.62 -1.38 -19.05
N ARG A 88 3.44 -1.58 -20.10
CA ARG A 88 2.97 -1.92 -21.45
C ARG A 88 2.20 -3.24 -21.48
N ILE A 89 2.66 -4.27 -20.77
CA ILE A 89 1.94 -5.54 -20.62
C ILE A 89 0.57 -5.32 -19.96
N CYS A 90 0.50 -4.51 -18.89
CA CYS A 90 -0.77 -4.20 -18.21
C CYS A 90 -1.75 -3.43 -19.11
N GLN A 91 -1.24 -2.58 -20.02
CA GLN A 91 -2.05 -1.86 -21.00
C GLN A 91 -2.60 -2.79 -22.10
N ILE A 92 -1.77 -3.69 -22.63
CA ILE A 92 -2.18 -4.63 -23.69
C ILE A 92 -3.15 -5.68 -23.12
N HIS A 93 -2.86 -6.22 -21.94
CA HIS A 93 -3.61 -7.31 -21.32
C HIS A 93 -4.43 -6.81 -20.14
N VAL A 94 -5.51 -6.07 -20.45
CA VAL A 94 -6.39 -5.45 -19.45
C VAL A 94 -6.91 -6.44 -18.39
N TRP A 95 -7.17 -7.69 -18.79
CA TRP A 95 -7.65 -8.75 -17.91
C TRP A 95 -6.70 -9.04 -16.72
N ILE A 96 -5.38 -8.83 -16.88
CA ILE A 96 -4.40 -9.03 -15.80
C ILE A 96 -4.68 -8.08 -14.64
N ASN A 97 -5.06 -6.83 -14.95
CA ASN A 97 -5.38 -5.83 -13.93
C ASN A 97 -6.61 -6.26 -13.12
N TRP A 98 -7.63 -6.80 -13.78
CA TRP A 98 -8.81 -7.33 -13.10
C TRP A 98 -8.48 -8.55 -12.25
N VAL A 99 -7.66 -9.49 -12.74
CA VAL A 99 -7.19 -10.62 -11.93
C VAL A 99 -6.45 -10.14 -10.68
N TYR A 100 -5.61 -9.11 -10.81
CA TYR A 100 -4.91 -8.51 -9.68
C TYR A 100 -5.88 -7.91 -8.66
N LEU A 101 -6.82 -7.06 -9.10
CA LEU A 101 -7.81 -6.41 -8.23
C LEU A 101 -8.76 -7.42 -7.57
N CYS A 102 -9.21 -8.44 -8.31
CA CYS A 102 -10.00 -9.53 -7.76
C CYS A 102 -9.20 -10.30 -6.70
N SER A 103 -7.91 -10.54 -6.91
CA SER A 103 -7.05 -11.19 -5.93
C SER A 103 -6.95 -10.36 -4.65
N VAL A 104 -6.71 -9.05 -4.77
CA VAL A 104 -6.71 -8.11 -3.62
C VAL A 104 -8.04 -8.18 -2.87
N PHE A 105 -9.18 -8.18 -3.58
CA PHE A 105 -10.50 -8.29 -2.98
C PHE A 105 -10.70 -9.61 -2.23
N VAL A 106 -10.28 -10.75 -2.82
CA VAL A 106 -10.37 -12.07 -2.19
C VAL A 106 -9.51 -12.13 -0.92
N TYR A 107 -8.28 -11.62 -0.95
CA TYR A 107 -7.40 -11.56 0.23
C TYR A 107 -7.98 -10.65 1.32
N ALA A 108 -8.53 -9.49 0.95
CA ALA A 108 -9.22 -8.59 1.86
C ALA A 108 -10.43 -9.27 2.51
N ALA A 109 -11.32 -9.86 1.71
CA ALA A 109 -12.50 -10.57 2.17
C ALA A 109 -12.14 -11.71 3.13
N ARG A 110 -11.10 -12.49 2.81
CA ARG A 110 -10.57 -13.55 3.69
C ARG A 110 -10.07 -13.00 5.02
N LEU A 111 -9.36 -11.88 5.01
CA LEU A 111 -8.88 -11.20 6.21
C LEU A 111 -10.04 -10.73 7.10
N PHE A 112 -11.03 -10.04 6.53
CA PHE A 112 -12.19 -9.56 7.26
C PHE A 112 -13.05 -10.71 7.78
N TYR A 113 -13.22 -11.76 6.98
CA TYR A 113 -13.92 -12.98 7.41
C TYR A 113 -13.24 -13.62 8.63
N LYS A 114 -11.92 -13.82 8.60
CA LYS A 114 -11.17 -14.36 9.75
C LYS A 114 -11.34 -13.50 11.00
N LYS A 115 -11.20 -12.18 10.88
CA LYS A 115 -11.38 -11.26 12.03
C LYS A 115 -12.82 -11.27 12.55
N ARG A 116 -13.83 -11.33 11.68
CA ARG A 116 -15.24 -11.42 12.08
C ARG A 116 -15.56 -12.75 12.76
N LYS A 117 -15.05 -13.86 12.24
CA LYS A 117 -15.19 -15.20 12.85
C LYS A 117 -14.57 -15.20 14.24
N LEU A 118 -13.34 -14.70 14.39
CA LEU A 118 -12.68 -14.63 15.68
C LEU A 118 -13.42 -13.72 16.68
N LYS A 119 -13.93 -12.56 16.23
CA LYS A 119 -14.77 -11.67 17.06
C LYS A 119 -16.06 -12.37 17.54
N LYS A 120 -16.69 -13.19 16.68
CA LYS A 120 -17.87 -13.98 17.06
C LYS A 120 -17.53 -15.04 18.10
N LEU A 121 -16.43 -15.78 17.93
CA LEU A 121 -15.98 -16.77 18.90
C LEU A 121 -15.75 -16.15 20.28
N VAL A 122 -15.07 -14.99 20.32
CA VAL A 122 -14.78 -14.28 21.57
C VAL A 122 -16.02 -13.67 22.22
N ALA A 123 -17.06 -13.36 21.43
CA ALA A 123 -18.32 -12.86 21.99
C ALA A 123 -19.09 -13.94 22.78
N GLY A 124 -18.90 -15.22 22.46
CA GLY A 124 -19.51 -16.34 23.18
C GLY A 124 -18.69 -16.88 24.35
N MET A 125 -17.49 -16.34 24.60
CA MET A 125 -16.65 -16.75 25.72
C MET A 125 -17.17 -16.20 27.05
N GLU A 126 -16.98 -16.99 28.11
CA GLU A 126 -17.30 -16.58 29.49
C GLU A 126 -16.44 -15.37 29.88
N LYS A 127 -17.06 -14.38 30.51
CA LYS A 127 -16.34 -13.23 31.06
C LYS A 127 -16.03 -13.48 32.53
N ARG A 128 -14.77 -13.30 32.91
CA ARG A 128 -14.35 -13.30 34.32
C ARG A 128 -13.57 -12.04 34.64
N GLU A 129 -13.53 -11.69 35.91
CA GLU A 129 -12.66 -10.62 36.40
C GLU A 129 -11.43 -11.24 37.05
N ALA A 130 -10.25 -10.86 36.57
CA ALA A 130 -8.97 -11.29 37.14
C ALA A 130 -8.11 -10.05 37.39
N CYS A 131 -7.68 -9.85 38.65
CA CYS A 131 -6.85 -8.73 39.06
C CYS A 131 -7.38 -7.36 38.57
N GLY A 132 -8.67 -7.10 38.77
CA GLY A 132 -9.32 -5.84 38.35
C GLY A 132 -9.42 -5.65 36.83
N THR A 133 -9.34 -6.75 36.07
CA THR A 133 -9.36 -6.73 34.60
C THR A 133 -10.38 -7.72 34.07
N CYS A 134 -11.27 -7.25 33.19
CA CYS A 134 -12.21 -8.13 32.50
C CYS A 134 -11.47 -8.97 31.45
N ILE A 135 -11.53 -10.29 31.59
CA ILE A 135 -10.93 -11.28 30.69
C ILE A 135 -11.99 -12.21 30.12
N TYR A 136 -11.71 -12.75 28.94
CA TYR A 136 -12.54 -13.74 28.25
C TYR A 136 -11.86 -15.10 28.36
N VAL A 137 -12.55 -16.07 28.96
CA VAL A 137 -11.98 -17.39 29.26
C VAL A 137 -12.24 -18.37 28.12
N THR A 138 -11.20 -19.10 27.71
CA THR A 138 -11.30 -20.16 26.71
C THR A 138 -10.81 -21.49 27.27
N LYS A 139 -11.47 -22.58 26.88
CA LYS A 139 -11.06 -23.96 27.21
C LYS A 139 -9.99 -24.52 26.25
N MET A 140 -9.70 -23.78 25.18
CA MET A 140 -8.68 -24.21 24.22
C MET A 140 -7.30 -23.86 24.76
N PRO A 141 -6.30 -24.76 24.63
CA PRO A 141 -4.92 -24.52 25.04
C PRO A 141 -4.25 -23.56 24.06
N VAL A 142 -4.57 -22.27 24.18
CA VAL A 142 -4.03 -21.19 23.34
C VAL A 142 -3.25 -20.22 24.20
N THR A 143 -2.21 -19.61 23.64
CA THR A 143 -1.47 -18.55 24.32
C THR A 143 -2.42 -17.39 24.69
N PRO A 144 -2.23 -16.75 25.87
CA PRO A 144 -2.89 -15.48 26.17
C PRO A 144 -2.75 -14.54 24.99
N SER A 145 -3.85 -13.87 24.64
CA SER A 145 -3.85 -13.02 23.47
C SER A 145 -4.88 -11.91 23.56
N THR A 146 -4.55 -10.78 22.95
CA THR A 146 -5.43 -9.63 22.87
C THR A 146 -6.07 -9.53 21.49
N ILE A 147 -7.38 -9.25 21.45
CA ILE A 147 -8.13 -9.05 20.20
C ILE A 147 -8.93 -7.75 20.21
N GLY A 148 -9.05 -7.12 19.03
CA GLY A 148 -9.93 -5.97 18.80
C GLY A 148 -9.18 -4.64 18.87
N ILE A 149 -9.30 -3.84 17.80
CA ILE A 149 -8.53 -2.58 17.66
C ILE A 149 -9.13 -1.48 18.55
N PHE A 150 -10.43 -1.20 18.39
CA PHE A 150 -11.10 -0.12 19.12
C PHE A 150 -11.63 -0.51 20.50
N ARG A 151 -11.94 -1.79 20.69
CA ARG A 151 -12.44 -2.35 21.95
C ARG A 151 -11.65 -3.63 22.24
N PRO A 152 -10.41 -3.50 22.73
CA PRO A 152 -9.54 -4.63 22.96
C PRO A 152 -10.12 -5.52 24.06
N LYS A 153 -9.98 -6.82 23.86
CA LYS A 153 -10.43 -7.89 24.76
C LYS A 153 -9.26 -8.81 24.99
N ILE A 154 -8.99 -9.14 26.25
CA ILE A 154 -7.93 -10.08 26.62
C ILE A 154 -8.57 -11.47 26.71
N ILE A 155 -8.04 -12.41 25.94
CA ILE A 155 -8.42 -13.82 25.95
C ILE A 155 -7.40 -14.56 26.81
N MET A 156 -7.89 -15.39 27.71
CA MET A 156 -7.06 -16.16 28.63
C MET A 156 -7.51 -17.62 28.68
N PRO A 157 -6.61 -18.59 28.52
CA PRO A 157 -6.95 -20.00 28.66
C PRO A 157 -7.26 -20.34 30.12
N GLU A 158 -8.24 -21.22 30.33
CA GLU A 158 -8.71 -21.61 31.66
C GLU A 158 -7.61 -22.28 32.50
N VAL A 159 -6.73 -23.06 31.88
CA VAL A 159 -5.61 -23.71 32.56
C VAL A 159 -4.62 -22.71 33.15
N ILE A 160 -4.36 -21.60 32.46
CA ILE A 160 -3.48 -20.55 33.02
C ILE A 160 -4.13 -19.92 34.25
N LEU A 161 -5.45 -19.76 34.27
CA LEU A 161 -6.16 -19.25 35.45
C LEU A 161 -6.09 -20.20 36.65
N LYS A 162 -5.98 -21.52 36.42
CA LYS A 162 -5.90 -22.53 37.47
C LYS A 162 -4.48 -22.70 38.02
N GLU A 163 -3.48 -22.69 37.15
CA GLU A 163 -2.10 -23.03 37.50
C GLU A 163 -1.23 -21.84 37.95
N TYR A 164 -1.72 -20.61 37.79
CA TYR A 164 -0.96 -19.39 38.05
C TYR A 164 -1.28 -18.83 39.43
N ASP A 165 -0.25 -18.44 40.16
CA ASP A 165 -0.45 -17.62 41.33
C ASP A 165 -0.89 -16.20 40.89
N GLN A 166 -1.44 -15.44 41.84
CA GLN A 166 -1.96 -14.09 41.57
C GLN A 166 -0.87 -13.17 41.00
N LYS A 167 0.37 -13.36 41.43
CA LYS A 167 1.53 -12.55 41.07
C LYS A 167 1.92 -12.77 39.59
N ASP A 168 1.96 -14.02 39.16
CA ASP A 168 2.26 -14.46 37.81
C ASP A 168 1.14 -14.08 36.84
N LEU A 169 -0.11 -14.23 37.28
CA LEU A 169 -1.28 -13.79 36.54
C LEU A 169 -1.27 -12.28 36.28
N GLN A 170 -0.95 -11.46 37.29
CA GLN A 170 -0.77 -10.01 37.13
C GLN A 170 0.29 -9.65 36.09
N THR A 171 1.37 -10.44 36.02
CA THR A 171 2.48 -10.19 35.10
C THR A 171 2.07 -10.50 33.65
N ILE A 172 1.35 -11.60 33.42
CA ILE A 172 0.78 -11.92 32.09
C ILE A 172 -0.26 -10.87 31.68
N LEU A 173 -1.15 -10.48 32.59
CA LEU A 173 -2.14 -9.44 32.29
C LEU A 173 -1.48 -8.10 31.94
N LEU A 174 -0.36 -7.77 32.59
CA LEU A 174 0.41 -6.57 32.26
C LEU A 174 1.03 -6.67 30.84
N HIS A 175 1.48 -7.84 30.42
CA HIS A 175 1.97 -8.08 29.05
C HIS A 175 0.88 -7.80 28.01
N GLU A 176 -0.29 -8.42 28.17
CA GLU A 176 -1.42 -8.22 27.27
C GLU A 176 -1.91 -6.76 27.27
N LYS A 177 -1.98 -6.12 28.44
CA LYS A 177 -2.27 -4.68 28.55
C LYS A 177 -1.23 -3.83 27.84
N THR A 178 0.03 -4.26 27.82
CA THR A 178 1.11 -3.54 27.13
C THR A 178 0.92 -3.60 25.62
N HIS A 179 0.47 -4.73 25.04
CA HIS A 179 0.06 -4.77 23.62
C HIS A 179 -1.04 -3.76 23.30
N ILE A 180 -2.02 -3.62 24.19
CA ILE A 180 -3.12 -2.66 24.04
C ILE A 180 -2.58 -1.23 24.07
N GLN A 181 -1.81 -0.89 25.10
CA GLN A 181 -1.32 0.48 25.32
C GLN A 181 -0.35 0.94 24.24
N LEU A 182 0.44 0.03 23.67
CA LEU A 182 1.35 0.34 22.56
C LEU A 182 0.66 0.26 21.19
N GLY A 183 -0.62 -0.08 21.12
CA GLY A 183 -1.37 -0.14 19.86
C GLY A 183 -0.91 -1.24 18.90
N HIS A 184 -0.27 -2.30 19.40
CA HIS A 184 0.27 -3.39 18.56
C HIS A 184 -0.80 -4.01 17.65
N LEU A 185 -2.05 -4.06 18.09
CA LEU A 185 -3.17 -4.55 17.29
C LEU A 185 -3.44 -3.71 16.04
N LEU A 186 -3.25 -2.39 16.12
CA LEU A 186 -3.35 -1.51 14.96
C LEU A 186 -2.19 -1.77 14.00
N PHE A 187 -0.95 -1.91 14.51
CA PHE A 187 0.21 -2.19 13.67
C PHE A 187 0.10 -3.54 12.95
N TYR A 188 -0.38 -4.60 13.63
CA TYR A 188 -0.68 -5.87 12.97
C TYR A 188 -1.75 -5.73 11.89
N PHE A 189 -2.77 -4.91 12.13
CA PHE A 189 -3.82 -4.67 11.13
C PHE A 189 -3.31 -3.91 9.90
N LEU A 190 -2.53 -2.84 10.10
CA LEU A 190 -1.90 -2.09 9.01
C LEU A 190 -0.94 -2.97 8.21
N TRP A 191 -0.15 -3.80 8.89
CA TRP A 191 0.73 -4.77 8.24
C TRP A 191 -0.05 -5.80 7.41
N ASP A 192 -1.17 -6.30 7.93
CA ASP A 192 -2.02 -7.22 7.16
C ASP A 192 -2.67 -6.52 5.94
N ILE A 193 -3.08 -5.24 6.04
CA ILE A 193 -3.56 -4.45 4.88
C ILE A 193 -2.46 -4.31 3.83
N LEU A 194 -1.24 -3.98 4.26
CA LEU A 194 -0.09 -3.86 3.36
C LEU A 194 0.14 -5.16 2.58
N ARG A 195 0.04 -6.32 3.25
CA ARG A 195 0.16 -7.64 2.62
C ARG A 195 -0.96 -7.97 1.64
N VAL A 196 -2.16 -7.45 1.86
CA VAL A 196 -3.30 -7.62 0.96
C VAL A 196 -3.09 -6.79 -0.31
N ILE A 197 -2.69 -5.53 -0.16
CA ILE A 197 -2.43 -4.63 -1.30
C ILE A 197 -1.21 -5.12 -2.08
N LEU A 198 -0.11 -5.46 -1.40
CA LEU A 198 1.17 -5.86 -2.00
C LEU A 198 1.35 -7.39 -2.01
N TRP A 199 0.28 -8.15 -2.24
CA TRP A 199 0.29 -9.61 -2.09
C TRP A 199 1.32 -10.34 -2.99
N LEU A 200 1.71 -9.73 -4.11
CA LEU A 200 2.77 -10.23 -4.98
C LEU A 200 4.16 -10.19 -4.34
N ASN A 201 4.35 -9.50 -3.22
CA ASN A 201 5.61 -9.51 -2.49
C ASN A 201 5.64 -10.65 -1.44
N PRO A 202 6.28 -11.80 -1.73
CA PRO A 202 6.39 -12.90 -0.77
C PRO A 202 7.22 -12.52 0.47
N PHE A 203 8.13 -11.55 0.36
CA PHE A 203 8.96 -11.12 1.48
C PHE A 203 8.17 -10.39 2.56
N LEU A 204 7.01 -9.80 2.26
CA LEU A 204 6.14 -9.29 3.33
C LEU A 204 5.58 -10.41 4.20
N THR A 205 5.33 -11.58 3.63
CA THR A 205 4.91 -12.76 4.40
C THR A 205 6.07 -13.27 5.28
N ILE A 206 7.29 -13.31 4.77
CA ILE A 206 8.48 -13.65 5.56
C ILE A 206 8.71 -12.59 6.66
N GLY A 207 8.61 -11.30 6.29
CA GLY A 207 8.74 -10.14 7.16
C GLY A 207 7.72 -10.13 8.29
N THR A 208 6.53 -10.69 8.09
CA THR A 208 5.50 -10.81 9.13
C THR A 208 6.02 -11.52 10.37
N ARG A 209 6.85 -12.56 10.19
CA ARG A 209 7.45 -13.28 11.31
C ARG A 209 8.39 -12.37 12.09
N TYR A 210 9.31 -11.70 11.40
CA TYR A 210 10.28 -10.83 12.02
C TYR A 210 9.65 -9.59 12.67
N PHE A 211 8.64 -9.01 12.01
CA PHE A 211 7.85 -7.91 12.53
C PHE A 211 7.16 -8.28 13.85
N ARG A 212 6.50 -9.45 13.90
CA ARG A 212 5.91 -9.95 15.14
C ARG A 212 6.95 -10.17 16.21
N GLU A 213 8.06 -10.84 15.89
CA GLU A 213 9.16 -11.07 16.83
C GLU A 213 9.73 -9.75 17.42
N ASP A 214 9.80 -8.69 16.63
CA ASP A 214 10.32 -7.39 17.07
C ASP A 214 9.29 -6.65 17.96
N ILE A 215 7.99 -6.75 17.64
CA ILE A 215 6.91 -6.22 18.47
C ILE A 215 6.81 -6.97 19.81
N GLU A 216 6.92 -8.29 19.81
CA GLU A 216 6.92 -9.11 21.03
C GLU A 216 8.09 -8.73 21.93
N GLU A 217 9.27 -8.51 21.36
CA GLU A 217 10.45 -8.09 22.13
C GLU A 217 10.30 -6.70 22.75
N ILE A 218 9.67 -5.74 22.03
CA ILE A 218 9.31 -4.44 22.61
C ILE A 218 8.34 -4.63 23.77
N CYS A 219 7.31 -5.47 23.60
CA CYS A 219 6.33 -5.75 24.63
C CYS A 219 6.97 -6.37 25.89
N ASP A 220 7.83 -7.37 25.70
CA ASP A 220 8.58 -8.03 26.76
C ASP A 220 9.44 -7.01 27.53
N PHE A 221 10.20 -6.16 26.84
CA PHE A 221 11.04 -5.14 27.47
C PHE A 221 10.24 -4.14 28.30
N VAL A 222 9.13 -3.65 27.74
CA VAL A 222 8.24 -2.71 28.44
C VAL A 222 7.57 -3.37 29.64
N THR A 223 7.19 -4.64 29.53
CA THR A 223 6.55 -5.41 30.60
C THR A 223 7.52 -5.69 31.75
N ILE A 224 8.76 -6.10 31.45
CA ILE A 224 9.82 -6.29 32.45
C ILE A 224 10.06 -4.99 33.22
N GLN A 225 10.21 -3.86 32.51
CA GLN A 225 10.44 -2.58 33.16
C GLN A 225 9.26 -2.11 34.01
N ARG A 226 8.02 -2.33 33.57
CA ARG A 226 6.81 -1.89 34.29
C ARG A 226 6.46 -2.78 35.49
N SER A 227 6.67 -4.08 35.37
CA SER A 227 6.42 -5.04 36.45
C SER A 227 7.43 -4.91 37.59
N GLN A 228 8.56 -4.22 37.38
CA GLN A 228 9.70 -4.17 38.32
C GLN A 228 10.24 -5.56 38.68
N ARG A 229 9.89 -6.60 37.90
CA ARG A 229 10.42 -7.95 38.08
C ARG A 229 11.78 -8.07 37.42
N LYS A 230 12.61 -8.97 37.97
CA LYS A 230 13.87 -9.36 37.31
C LYS A 230 13.53 -10.06 35.98
N ALA A 231 14.31 -9.77 34.94
CA ALA A 231 14.15 -10.39 33.62
C ALA A 231 14.18 -11.93 33.69
N TYR A 232 14.98 -12.48 34.60
CA TYR A 232 15.04 -13.92 34.88
C TYR A 232 13.68 -14.49 35.31
N THR A 233 13.02 -13.86 36.28
CA THR A 233 11.71 -14.29 36.79
C THR A 233 10.62 -14.21 35.72
N TYR A 234 10.69 -13.18 34.87
CA TYR A 234 9.80 -13.07 33.71
C TYR A 234 10.07 -14.16 32.65
N GLY A 235 11.35 -14.48 32.39
CA GLY A 235 11.72 -15.57 31.49
C GLY A 235 11.23 -16.94 31.99
N GLN A 236 11.36 -17.20 33.30
CA GLN A 236 10.81 -18.40 33.93
C GLN A 236 9.29 -18.49 33.80
N LEU A 237 8.59 -17.36 33.97
CA LEU A 237 7.15 -17.27 33.78
C LEU A 237 6.72 -17.67 32.36
N LEU A 238 7.43 -17.18 31.33
CA LEU A 238 7.15 -17.57 29.93
C LEU A 238 7.42 -19.06 29.67
N LEU A 239 8.47 -19.63 30.26
CA LEU A 239 8.75 -21.06 30.17
C LEU A 239 7.68 -21.89 30.89
N LYS A 240 7.17 -21.43 32.03
CA LYS A 240 6.03 -22.03 32.73
C LYS A 240 4.79 -22.01 31.82
N SER A 241 4.48 -20.87 31.19
CA SER A 241 3.35 -20.74 30.25
C SER A 241 3.44 -21.74 29.13
N MET A 242 4.64 -21.91 28.56
CA MET A 242 4.87 -22.86 27.49
C MET A 242 4.56 -24.29 27.92
N ARG A 243 5.14 -24.73 29.05
CA ARG A 243 5.00 -26.12 29.52
C ARG A 243 3.54 -26.47 29.80
N ILE A 244 2.82 -25.54 30.41
CA ILE A 244 1.43 -25.72 30.80
C ILE A 244 0.52 -25.80 29.57
N LEU A 245 0.72 -24.89 28.60
CA LEU A 245 -0.01 -24.94 27.33
C LEU A 245 0.34 -26.18 26.50
N GLN A 246 1.61 -26.63 26.54
CA GLN A 246 2.03 -27.82 25.82
C GLN A 246 1.39 -29.08 26.41
N ALA A 247 1.42 -29.25 27.73
CA ALA A 247 0.77 -30.38 28.39
C ALA A 247 -0.74 -30.43 28.08
N GLU A 248 -1.43 -29.29 28.21
CA GLU A 248 -2.85 -29.21 27.87
C GLU A 248 -3.11 -29.41 26.37
N SER A 249 -2.17 -29.02 25.50
CA SER A 249 -2.27 -29.25 24.05
C SER A 249 -2.05 -30.71 23.65
N GLU A 250 -1.19 -31.45 24.34
CA GLU A 250 -0.98 -32.89 24.13
C GLU A 250 -2.24 -33.66 24.56
N ASP A 251 -2.87 -33.26 25.67
CA ASP A 251 -4.15 -33.80 26.11
C ASP A 251 -5.30 -33.44 25.15
N PHE A 252 -5.27 -32.25 24.54
CA PHE A 252 -6.31 -31.77 23.62
C PHE A 252 -6.12 -32.25 22.16
N ASN A 253 -4.90 -32.51 21.71
CA ASN A 253 -4.54 -32.82 20.32
C ASN A 253 -3.54 -33.98 20.21
N MET A 254 -4.04 -35.23 20.18
CA MET A 254 -3.23 -36.43 19.86
C MET A 254 -2.65 -36.47 18.41
N TYR A 255 -2.78 -35.39 17.61
CA TYR A 255 -2.45 -35.40 16.17
C TYR A 255 -1.66 -34.18 15.62
N ALA A 256 -1.16 -33.25 16.45
CA ALA A 256 -0.55 -31.99 15.97
C ALA A 256 0.97 -31.88 16.23
N THR A 257 1.76 -32.84 15.76
CA THR A 257 3.22 -32.90 16.01
C THR A 257 4.03 -31.78 15.31
N PHE A 258 3.46 -31.05 14.33
CA PHE A 258 4.19 -30.01 13.57
C PHE A 258 4.07 -28.58 14.11
N THR A 259 3.17 -28.31 15.06
CA THR A 259 2.97 -26.97 15.65
C THR A 259 3.92 -26.69 16.83
N GLY A 260 4.31 -27.72 17.58
CA GLY A 260 5.15 -27.59 18.79
C GLY A 260 6.54 -27.00 18.53
N ASP A 261 7.21 -27.43 17.46
CA ASP A 261 8.59 -26.98 17.16
C ASP A 261 8.68 -25.47 16.89
N LYS A 262 7.69 -24.89 16.19
CA LYS A 262 7.70 -23.46 15.88
C LYS A 262 7.44 -22.61 17.12
N GLU A 263 6.52 -23.04 17.98
CA GLU A 263 6.23 -22.35 19.24
C GLU A 263 7.42 -22.44 20.21
N TYR A 264 8.05 -23.62 20.31
CA TYR A 264 9.29 -23.80 21.08
C TYR A 264 10.41 -22.86 20.61
N GLN A 265 10.67 -22.81 19.31
CA GLN A 265 11.70 -21.92 18.75
C GLN A 265 11.38 -20.45 19.04
N ASN A 266 10.12 -20.02 18.94
CA ASN A 266 9.71 -18.65 19.26
C ASN A 266 9.95 -18.31 20.74
N ILE A 267 9.58 -19.19 21.66
CA ILE A 267 9.74 -18.97 23.10
C ILE A 267 11.22 -19.00 23.49
N ARG A 268 12.00 -19.94 22.94
CA ARG A 268 13.47 -19.98 23.10
C ARG A 268 14.11 -18.67 22.65
N GLN A 269 13.69 -18.13 21.51
CA GLN A 269 14.17 -16.83 21.03
C GLN A 269 13.77 -15.69 21.97
N ARG A 270 12.54 -15.68 22.51
CA ARG A 270 12.12 -14.66 23.48
C ARG A 270 12.96 -14.72 24.75
N VAL A 271 13.12 -15.90 25.34
CA VAL A 271 13.91 -16.11 26.57
C VAL A 271 15.37 -15.68 26.37
N THR A 272 15.99 -16.02 25.24
CA THR A 272 17.37 -15.58 24.95
C THR A 272 17.51 -14.07 24.81
N ARG A 273 16.48 -13.37 24.29
CA ARG A 273 16.47 -11.90 24.21
C ARG A 273 16.20 -11.25 25.56
N ILE A 274 15.29 -11.81 26.36
CA ILE A 274 15.01 -11.40 27.74
C ILE A 274 16.25 -11.54 28.62
N ALA A 275 17.05 -12.60 28.44
CA ALA A 275 18.31 -12.76 29.17
C ALA A 275 19.32 -11.63 28.91
N ARG A 276 19.20 -10.92 27.77
CA ARG A 276 20.03 -9.77 27.40
C ARG A 276 19.38 -8.43 27.74
N TYR A 277 18.26 -8.44 28.45
CA TYR A 277 17.51 -7.25 28.81
C TYR A 277 18.38 -6.23 29.55
N LYS A 278 18.22 -4.97 29.16
CA LYS A 278 18.75 -3.80 29.87
C LYS A 278 17.63 -2.77 30.02
N PRO A 279 17.51 -2.10 31.17
CA PRO A 279 16.49 -1.07 31.37
C PRO A 279 16.66 0.03 30.33
N TYR A 280 15.55 0.46 29.73
CA TYR A 280 15.56 1.51 28.72
C TYR A 280 15.21 2.86 29.35
N ARG A 281 15.79 3.93 28.80
CA ARG A 281 15.42 5.30 29.16
C ARG A 281 14.13 5.64 28.42
N ARG A 282 13.08 6.05 29.16
CA ARG A 282 11.78 6.45 28.55
C ARG A 282 11.94 7.53 27.49
N ILE A 283 12.81 8.51 27.75
CA ILE A 283 13.14 9.59 26.80
C ILE A 283 13.69 9.03 25.49
N ALA A 284 14.56 8.01 25.53
CA ALA A 284 15.14 7.40 24.33
C ALA A 284 14.09 6.61 23.52
N ALA A 285 13.13 5.95 24.18
CA ALA A 285 12.04 5.28 23.49
C ALA A 285 11.08 6.28 22.82
N VAL A 286 10.71 7.35 23.53
CA VAL A 286 9.86 8.42 23.00
C VAL A 286 10.55 9.17 21.86
N SER A 287 11.83 9.49 21.99
CA SER A 287 12.59 10.16 20.92
C SER A 287 12.70 9.28 19.67
N THR A 288 12.89 7.97 19.84
CA THR A 288 12.90 7.02 18.71
C THR A 288 11.54 6.99 18.00
N PHE A 289 10.44 6.99 18.75
CA PHE A 289 9.10 7.05 18.18
C PHE A 289 8.85 8.37 17.43
N ILE A 290 9.18 9.52 18.03
CA ILE A 290 9.04 10.84 17.40
C ILE A 290 9.89 10.91 16.12
N ALA A 291 11.13 10.46 16.17
CA ALA A 291 12.02 10.42 15.01
C ALA A 291 11.46 9.54 13.87
N ALA A 292 10.84 8.40 14.20
CA ALA A 292 10.19 7.55 13.22
C ALA A 292 8.98 8.25 12.56
N VAL A 293 8.14 8.92 13.34
CA VAL A 293 7.00 9.69 12.82
C VAL A 293 7.47 10.83 11.93
N LEU A 294 8.49 11.59 12.36
CA LEU A 294 9.09 12.66 11.56
C LEU A 294 9.69 12.11 10.26
N CYS A 295 10.42 10.99 10.31
CA CYS A 295 10.99 10.36 9.14
C CYS A 295 9.91 9.92 8.13
N ILE A 296 8.79 9.35 8.60
CA ILE A 296 7.65 9.00 7.73
C ILE A 296 7.06 10.26 7.11
N ALA A 297 6.86 11.33 7.89
CA ALA A 297 6.28 12.58 7.41
C ALA A 297 7.19 13.27 6.38
N THR A 298 8.49 13.38 6.65
CA THR A 298 9.45 13.98 5.72
C THR A 298 9.59 13.15 4.45
N THR A 299 9.61 11.82 4.56
CA THR A 299 9.62 10.93 3.39
C THR A 299 8.33 11.08 2.57
N GLY A 300 7.17 11.22 3.23
CA GLY A 300 5.90 11.47 2.55
C GLY A 300 5.89 12.80 1.78
N ILE A 301 6.37 13.88 2.40
CA ILE A 301 6.52 15.20 1.75
C ILE A 301 7.50 15.11 0.59
N TRP A 302 8.65 14.46 0.79
CA TRP A 302 9.66 14.28 -0.24
C TRP A 302 9.10 13.50 -1.43
N ILE A 303 8.42 12.37 -1.19
CA ILE A 303 7.74 11.59 -2.24
C ILE A 303 6.73 12.45 -2.99
N ASN A 304 5.93 13.27 -2.29
CA ASN A 304 4.95 14.14 -2.93
C ASN A 304 5.62 15.16 -3.86
N ASN A 305 6.73 15.77 -3.45
CA ASN A 305 7.44 16.77 -4.25
C ASN A 305 8.10 16.19 -5.51
N ILE A 306 8.50 14.93 -5.49
CA ILE A 306 9.11 14.23 -6.64
C ILE A 306 8.11 13.38 -7.42
N SER A 307 6.83 13.40 -7.03
CA SER A 307 5.76 12.69 -7.72
C SER A 307 5.10 13.59 -8.76
N TYR A 308 4.49 12.95 -9.76
CA TYR A 308 3.58 13.65 -10.64
C TYR A 308 2.32 14.09 -9.91
N ASP A 309 1.83 15.26 -10.30
CA ASP A 309 0.52 15.74 -9.92
C ASP A 309 -0.58 14.79 -10.38
N ARG A 310 -1.75 14.88 -9.74
CA ARG A 310 -2.88 14.02 -10.07
C ARG A 310 -3.36 14.22 -11.52
N ASN A 311 -3.28 15.44 -12.03
CA ASN A 311 -3.57 15.81 -13.41
C ASN A 311 -2.49 16.74 -13.91
N ILE A 312 -1.94 16.43 -15.07
CA ILE A 312 -0.95 17.28 -15.73
C ILE A 312 -1.65 17.88 -16.94
N ALA A 313 -1.78 19.21 -16.95
CA ALA A 313 -2.32 19.93 -18.09
C ALA A 313 -1.43 19.66 -19.30
N ASN A 314 -2.05 19.30 -20.42
CA ASN A 314 -1.35 19.15 -21.67
C ASN A 314 -1.62 20.39 -22.52
N ASN A 315 -0.63 21.24 -22.67
CA ASN A 315 -0.75 22.42 -23.52
C ASN A 315 -0.13 22.21 -24.91
N ALA A 316 0.45 21.03 -25.16
CA ALA A 316 1.04 20.72 -26.45
C ALA A 316 -0.02 20.71 -27.54
N ILE A 317 0.29 21.37 -28.65
CA ILE A 317 -0.47 21.28 -29.90
C ILE A 317 0.32 20.35 -30.80
N TYR A 318 -0.36 19.36 -31.37
CA TYR A 318 0.24 18.48 -32.35
C TYR A 318 -0.75 18.19 -33.47
N THR A 319 -0.22 17.93 -34.66
CA THR A 319 -1.01 17.65 -35.85
C THR A 319 -0.60 16.30 -36.39
N TYR A 320 -1.57 15.55 -36.92
CA TYR A 320 -1.29 14.33 -37.65
C TYR A 320 -2.22 14.17 -38.83
N GLY A 321 -1.69 13.55 -39.89
CA GLY A 321 -2.45 13.14 -41.07
C GLY A 321 -2.91 11.69 -40.93
N PHE A 322 -4.15 11.41 -41.34
CA PHE A 322 -4.73 10.08 -41.31
C PHE A 322 -5.39 9.75 -42.66
N ASP A 323 -5.00 8.63 -43.28
CA ASP A 323 -5.56 8.21 -44.59
C ASP A 323 -6.72 7.21 -44.48
N GLY A 324 -7.24 7.01 -43.27
CA GLY A 324 -8.27 6.00 -42.98
C GLY A 324 -7.71 4.67 -42.48
N LYS A 325 -6.41 4.39 -42.68
CA LYS A 325 -5.76 3.15 -42.22
C LYS A 325 -4.52 3.39 -41.36
N ASN A 326 -3.67 4.33 -41.76
CA ASN A 326 -2.40 4.62 -41.11
C ASN A 326 -2.24 6.12 -40.85
N VAL A 327 -1.44 6.44 -39.84
CA VAL A 327 -0.93 7.80 -39.63
C VAL A 327 0.13 8.08 -40.69
N THR A 328 -0.13 9.05 -41.55
CA THR A 328 0.73 9.43 -42.70
C THR A 328 1.77 10.47 -42.31
N PHE A 329 1.46 11.27 -41.30
CA PHE A 329 2.26 12.38 -40.80
C PHE A 329 1.92 12.59 -39.32
N GLN A 330 2.92 12.91 -38.50
CA GLN A 330 2.71 13.31 -37.11
C GLN A 330 3.83 14.28 -36.73
N ASP A 331 3.45 15.45 -36.23
CA ASP A 331 4.41 16.46 -35.76
C ASP A 331 3.89 17.19 -34.53
N THR A 332 4.82 17.51 -33.64
CA THR A 332 4.63 18.16 -32.34
C THR A 332 5.51 19.41 -32.20
N ASN A 333 5.99 19.97 -33.32
CA ASN A 333 6.88 21.13 -33.32
C ASN A 333 6.23 22.36 -32.67
N ASP A 334 7.02 23.13 -31.93
CA ASP A 334 6.60 24.35 -31.24
C ASP A 334 6.13 25.45 -32.22
N GLU A 335 6.53 25.38 -33.49
CA GLU A 335 6.02 26.25 -34.56
C GLU A 335 4.48 26.21 -34.67
N LEU A 336 3.86 25.07 -34.35
CA LEU A 336 2.40 24.92 -34.32
C LEU A 336 1.74 25.88 -33.33
N GLN A 337 2.41 26.23 -32.23
CA GLN A 337 1.88 27.16 -31.22
C GLN A 337 1.82 28.61 -31.74
N GLN A 338 2.58 28.94 -32.79
CA GLN A 338 2.54 30.26 -33.42
C GLN A 338 1.40 30.37 -34.42
N MET A 339 0.98 29.24 -35.02
CA MET A 339 -0.04 29.19 -36.08
C MET A 339 -1.42 28.84 -35.55
N ILE A 340 -1.50 28.17 -34.39
CA ILE A 340 -2.74 27.63 -33.83
C ILE A 340 -2.95 28.17 -32.43
N SER A 341 -4.15 28.71 -32.18
CA SER A 341 -4.63 29.07 -30.84
C SER A 341 -6.03 28.53 -30.61
N TYR A 342 -6.47 28.41 -29.36
CA TYR A 342 -7.80 27.88 -29.05
C TYR A 342 -8.39 28.52 -27.80
N ASP A 343 -9.72 28.57 -27.77
CA ASP A 343 -10.51 28.90 -26.59
C ASP A 343 -11.39 27.70 -26.18
N ASN A 344 -12.40 27.92 -25.32
CA ASN A 344 -13.26 26.83 -24.83
C ASN A 344 -14.18 26.24 -25.91
N ASN A 345 -14.39 26.92 -27.03
CA ASN A 345 -15.40 26.60 -28.05
C ASN A 345 -14.80 26.47 -29.47
N PHE A 346 -13.72 27.19 -29.78
CA PHE A 346 -13.14 27.28 -31.11
C PHE A 346 -11.63 27.11 -31.12
N VAL A 347 -11.13 26.59 -32.24
CA VAL A 347 -9.72 26.61 -32.63
C VAL A 347 -9.55 27.63 -33.75
N TYR A 348 -8.51 28.43 -33.67
CA TYR A 348 -8.14 29.45 -34.64
C TYR A 348 -6.81 29.05 -35.27
N VAL A 349 -6.80 28.93 -36.59
CA VAL A 349 -5.63 28.48 -37.36
C VAL A 349 -5.27 29.55 -38.38
N ASP A 350 -4.04 30.07 -38.37
CA ASP A 350 -3.53 30.88 -39.48
C ASP A 350 -3.40 29.99 -40.72
N ARG A 351 -4.29 30.20 -41.68
CA ARG A 351 -4.43 29.35 -42.86
C ARG A 351 -3.13 29.27 -43.66
N LYS A 352 -2.51 30.42 -43.95
CA LYS A 352 -1.36 30.47 -44.86
C LYS A 352 -0.15 29.83 -44.20
N ALA A 353 0.11 30.17 -42.94
CA ALA A 353 1.23 29.61 -42.20
C ALA A 353 1.07 28.08 -42.04
N PHE A 354 -0.12 27.62 -41.64
CA PHE A 354 -0.37 26.20 -41.39
C PHE A 354 -0.38 25.36 -42.67
N GLU A 355 -1.00 25.83 -43.76
CA GLU A 355 -0.99 25.10 -45.04
C GLU A 355 0.41 25.00 -45.64
N ASN A 356 1.24 26.05 -45.53
CA ASN A 356 2.63 26.00 -45.96
C ASN A 356 3.43 24.98 -45.13
N TYR A 357 3.26 24.99 -43.81
CA TYR A 357 3.90 24.03 -42.91
C TYR A 357 3.51 22.58 -43.24
N LEU A 358 2.24 22.32 -43.52
CA LEU A 358 1.77 20.99 -43.93
C LEU A 358 2.36 20.55 -45.28
N GLN A 359 2.52 21.48 -46.23
CA GLN A 359 3.14 21.20 -47.52
C GLN A 359 4.63 20.89 -47.38
N GLU A 360 5.37 21.68 -46.61
CA GLU A 360 6.81 21.45 -46.35
C GLU A 360 7.08 20.09 -45.71
N ASN A 361 6.17 19.64 -44.83
CA ASN A 361 6.25 18.36 -44.15
C ASN A 361 5.58 17.21 -44.92
N ASN A 362 5.15 17.42 -46.17
CA ASN A 362 4.47 16.43 -47.02
C ASN A 362 3.28 15.74 -46.33
N ALA A 363 2.51 16.46 -45.52
CA ALA A 363 1.35 15.92 -44.82
C ALA A 363 0.25 15.50 -45.82
N ARG A 364 -0.38 14.34 -45.60
CA ARG A 364 -1.40 13.75 -46.48
C ARG A 364 -2.57 13.18 -45.70
N GLY A 365 -3.74 13.11 -46.32
CA GLY A 365 -4.96 12.58 -45.70
C GLY A 365 -5.71 13.62 -44.86
N ASP A 366 -6.58 13.15 -43.98
CA ASP A 366 -7.35 13.98 -43.08
C ASP A 366 -6.45 14.56 -42.00
N ILE A 367 -6.37 15.89 -41.94
CA ILE A 367 -5.52 16.59 -40.98
C ILE A 367 -6.29 16.78 -39.68
N ILE A 368 -5.74 16.24 -38.59
CA ILE A 368 -6.32 16.33 -37.26
C ILE A 368 -5.39 17.14 -36.37
N ILE A 369 -5.93 18.21 -35.79
CA ILE A 369 -5.24 19.03 -34.80
C ILE A 369 -5.67 18.54 -33.42
N VAL A 370 -4.70 18.18 -32.58
CA VAL A 370 -4.92 17.84 -31.18
C VAL A 370 -4.27 18.89 -30.30
N PHE A 371 -5.00 19.35 -29.29
CA PHE A 371 -4.59 20.45 -28.45
C PHE A 371 -5.22 20.34 -27.07
N GLY A 372 -4.60 20.99 -26.10
CA GLY A 372 -5.13 21.08 -24.75
C GLY A 372 -5.30 19.72 -24.08
N GLY A 373 -6.07 19.73 -22.99
CA GLY A 373 -6.43 18.54 -22.28
C GLY A 373 -5.58 18.27 -21.04
N PHE A 374 -5.59 17.02 -20.59
CA PHE A 374 -4.72 16.57 -19.50
C PHE A 374 -4.39 15.10 -19.65
N TYR A 375 -3.30 14.70 -19.01
CA TYR A 375 -2.99 13.29 -18.78
C TYR A 375 -2.72 13.05 -17.29
N LYS A 376 -2.85 11.79 -16.87
CA LYS A 376 -2.67 11.36 -15.49
C LYS A 376 -1.21 11.06 -15.20
N LEU A 377 -0.62 10.20 -16.03
CA LEU A 377 0.78 9.84 -15.99
C LEU A 377 1.26 9.73 -17.44
N PRO A 378 2.56 9.96 -17.71
CA PRO A 378 3.11 9.81 -19.05
C PRO A 378 2.72 8.44 -19.64
N GLY A 379 2.02 8.46 -20.78
CA GLY A 379 1.57 7.25 -21.48
C GLY A 379 0.40 6.49 -20.83
N VAL A 380 -0.20 6.97 -19.73
CA VAL A 380 -1.32 6.30 -19.04
C VAL A 380 -2.42 7.29 -18.72
N GLY A 381 -3.55 7.16 -19.42
CA GLY A 381 -4.77 7.91 -19.15
C GLY A 381 -4.64 9.39 -19.47
N GLY A 382 -5.42 9.88 -20.42
CA GLY A 382 -5.45 11.29 -20.78
C GLY A 382 -6.52 11.55 -21.83
N ILE A 383 -6.92 12.81 -21.91
CA ILE A 383 -7.91 13.30 -22.87
C ILE A 383 -7.38 14.59 -23.43
N GLY A 384 -7.23 14.64 -24.76
CA GLY A 384 -6.97 15.85 -25.53
C GLY A 384 -8.22 16.28 -26.28
N CYS A 385 -8.31 17.58 -26.59
CA CYS A 385 -9.28 18.09 -27.54
C CYS A 385 -8.75 17.84 -28.95
N HIS A 386 -9.63 17.57 -29.90
CA HIS A 386 -9.24 17.42 -31.30
C HIS A 386 -10.26 18.09 -32.22
N CYS A 387 -9.80 18.53 -33.38
CA CYS A 387 -10.64 18.99 -34.47
C CYS A 387 -10.04 18.58 -35.82
N TYR A 388 -10.90 18.51 -36.85
CA TYR A 388 -10.49 18.27 -38.22
C TYR A 388 -10.21 19.61 -38.91
N TYR A 389 -9.12 19.68 -39.67
CA TYR A 389 -8.80 20.81 -40.51
C TYR A 389 -9.19 20.52 -41.96
N GLU A 390 -10.07 21.35 -42.52
CA GLU A 390 -10.51 21.25 -43.92
C GLU A 390 -9.78 22.28 -44.79
N PHE A 391 -9.23 21.83 -45.90
CA PHE A 391 -8.57 22.70 -46.88
C PHE A 391 -9.59 23.54 -47.66
N GLY A 392 -9.18 24.75 -48.07
CA GLY A 392 -9.95 25.57 -49.01
C GLY A 392 -10.78 26.70 -48.38
N SER A 393 -10.59 26.99 -47.08
CA SER A 393 -11.15 28.20 -46.47
C SER A 393 -10.61 29.47 -47.15
N LYS A 394 -11.47 30.48 -47.33
CA LYS A 394 -11.08 31.78 -47.89
C LYS A 394 -10.57 32.76 -46.82
N GLU A 395 -10.80 32.45 -45.55
CA GLU A 395 -10.43 33.31 -44.44
C GLU A 395 -8.91 33.23 -44.16
N GLN A 396 -8.35 34.31 -43.61
CA GLN A 396 -6.94 34.31 -43.17
C GLN A 396 -6.76 33.45 -41.91
N VAL A 397 -7.72 33.55 -40.99
CA VAL A 397 -7.78 32.73 -39.77
C VAL A 397 -8.98 31.81 -39.88
N VAL A 398 -8.75 30.51 -39.96
CA VAL A 398 -9.82 29.51 -40.01
C VAL A 398 -10.33 29.28 -38.60
N LYS A 399 -11.64 29.50 -38.40
CA LYS A 399 -12.32 29.26 -37.13
C LYS A 399 -13.03 27.91 -37.13
N ILE A 400 -12.55 26.97 -36.33
CA ILE A 400 -13.04 25.60 -36.30
C ILE A 400 -13.76 25.33 -34.97
N PRO A 401 -15.07 25.03 -34.96
CA PRO A 401 -15.77 24.62 -33.75
C PRO A 401 -15.29 23.24 -33.30
N TYR A 402 -15.15 23.03 -31.99
CA TYR A 402 -14.86 21.71 -31.44
C TYR A 402 -15.72 21.41 -30.21
N GLY A 403 -16.00 20.13 -29.99
CA GLY A 403 -16.68 19.68 -28.77
C GLY A 403 -15.70 19.56 -27.63
N ASN A 404 -15.80 20.42 -26.61
CA ASN A 404 -14.91 20.35 -25.46
C ASN A 404 -15.24 19.13 -24.57
N PRO A 405 -14.36 18.10 -24.54
CA PRO A 405 -14.62 16.88 -23.78
C PRO A 405 -14.62 17.13 -22.26
N MET A 406 -14.09 18.25 -21.77
CA MET A 406 -14.09 18.60 -20.34
C MET A 406 -15.48 18.90 -19.78
N SER A 407 -16.46 19.15 -20.66
CA SER A 407 -17.87 19.33 -20.25
C SER A 407 -18.51 18.03 -19.76
N ASP A 408 -17.95 16.88 -20.13
CA ASP A 408 -18.46 15.56 -19.80
C ASP A 408 -18.14 15.15 -18.34
N TRP A 409 -19.15 14.66 -17.64
CA TRP A 409 -19.03 14.20 -16.25
C TRP A 409 -18.00 13.06 -16.09
N ARG A 410 -17.80 12.23 -17.13
CA ARG A 410 -16.82 11.14 -17.14
C ARG A 410 -15.39 11.68 -17.12
N VAL A 411 -15.16 12.76 -17.84
CA VAL A 411 -13.86 13.44 -17.90
C VAL A 411 -13.55 14.11 -16.57
N LYS A 412 -14.57 14.70 -15.92
CA LYS A 412 -14.45 15.19 -14.54
C LYS A 412 -14.13 14.06 -13.55
N LEU A 413 -14.77 12.89 -13.69
CA LEU A 413 -14.49 11.74 -12.84
C LEU A 413 -13.09 11.19 -13.09
N LEU A 414 -12.65 11.16 -14.35
CA LEU A 414 -11.27 10.87 -14.72
C LEU A 414 -10.33 11.87 -14.05
N GLN A 415 -10.58 13.18 -14.11
CA GLN A 415 -9.78 14.19 -13.40
C GLN A 415 -9.71 13.95 -11.88
N MET A 416 -10.75 13.41 -11.26
CA MET A 416 -10.77 13.15 -9.82
C MET A 416 -9.96 11.91 -9.38
N LEU A 417 -9.85 10.87 -10.24
CA LEU A 417 -9.07 9.64 -9.98
C LEU A 417 -7.61 9.92 -9.60
#